data_AF-X6L6W1-F1
#
_entry.id   AF-X6L6W1-F1
#
_cell.length_a   1.000
_cell.length_b   1.000
_cell.length_c   1.000
_cell.angle_alpha   90.00
_cell.angle_beta   90.00
_cell.angle_gamma   90.00
#
_symmetry.space_group_name_H-M   'P 1'
#
loop_
_entity.id
_entity.type
_entity.pdbx_description
1 polymer ?
#
loop_
_entity_poly.entity_id
_entity_poly.type
_entity_poly.pdbx_seq_one_letter_code
_entity_poly.pdbx_strand_id
1 'polypeptide(L)'
;MKRDLDTFPPSQQAGILCGQERFREFAASRLQIPGAVSSAAAGEFVRRECDVTSRADLDHYGDAAARWQTLRTEYDAWRGRIPAQQGR
;
A
#
# COMPACT_ATOMS: atom_id res chain seq x y z
N MET A 1 -21.36 -1.40 1.43
CA MET A 1 -20.69 -2.60 2.00
C MET A 1 -19.20 -2.30 2.13
N LYS A 2 -18.75 -1.86 3.32
CA LYS A 2 -17.32 -1.71 3.61
C LYS A 2 -16.79 -3.14 3.79
N ARG A 3 -16.00 -3.64 2.85
CA ARG A 3 -15.30 -4.91 3.07
C ARG A 3 -14.13 -4.60 3.99
N ASP A 4 -14.06 -5.29 5.12
CA ASP A 4 -12.93 -5.21 6.04
C ASP A 4 -11.69 -5.74 5.30
N LEU A 5 -10.76 -4.83 4.99
CA LEU A 5 -9.51 -5.19 4.30
C LEU A 5 -8.72 -6.27 5.05
N ASP A 6 -8.96 -6.43 6.35
CA ASP A 6 -8.29 -7.40 7.20
C ASP A 6 -8.71 -8.85 6.91
N THR A 7 -9.90 -9.07 6.32
CA THR A 7 -10.39 -10.42 6.01
C THR A 7 -9.73 -11.04 4.77
N PHE A 8 -9.01 -10.24 3.99
CA PHE A 8 -8.34 -10.71 2.77
C PHE A 8 -6.90 -11.14 3.02
N PRO A 9 -6.37 -12.09 2.24
CA PRO A 9 -4.94 -12.42 2.25
C PRO A 9 -4.07 -11.19 1.87
N PRO A 10 -2.84 -11.06 2.42
CA PRO A 10 -1.94 -9.94 2.14
C PRO A 10 -1.78 -9.59 0.66
N SER A 11 -1.68 -10.58 -0.22
CA SER A 11 -1.59 -10.35 -1.68
C SER A 11 -2.81 -9.61 -2.24
N GLN A 12 -4.01 -9.97 -1.78
CA GLN A 12 -5.27 -9.36 -2.20
C GLN A 12 -5.46 -7.99 -1.56
N GLN A 13 -5.07 -7.82 -0.29
CA GLN A 13 -5.01 -6.52 0.36
C GLN A 13 -4.13 -5.55 -0.45
N ALA A 14 -2.91 -5.98 -0.81
CA ALA A 14 -1.99 -5.21 -1.62
C ALA A 14 -2.59 -4.88 -2.99
N GLY A 15 -3.27 -5.83 -3.63
CA GLY A 15 -4.01 -5.58 -4.87
C GLY A 15 -5.05 -4.47 -4.75
N ILE A 16 -5.87 -4.51 -3.69
CA ILE A 16 -6.91 -3.52 -3.44
C ILE A 16 -6.30 -2.15 -3.11
N LEU A 17 -5.24 -2.08 -2.29
CA LEU A 17 -4.58 -0.83 -1.93
C LEU A 17 -3.87 -0.21 -3.14
N CYS A 18 -3.13 -0.97 -3.96
CA CYS A 18 -2.48 -0.44 -5.17
C CYS A 18 -3.46 0.15 -6.19
N GLY A 19 -4.74 -0.24 -6.15
CA GLY A 19 -5.80 0.36 -6.97
C GLY A 19 -6.32 1.70 -6.44
N GLN A 20 -6.06 2.03 -5.17
CA GLN A 20 -6.56 3.25 -4.54
C GLN A 20 -5.61 4.42 -4.76
N GLU A 21 -6.15 5.56 -5.17
CA GLU A 21 -5.39 6.80 -5.37
C GLU A 21 -4.60 7.22 -4.14
N ARG A 22 -5.23 7.22 -2.96
CA ARG A 22 -4.56 7.60 -1.71
C ARG A 22 -3.32 6.76 -1.40
N PHE A 23 -3.34 5.47 -1.71
CA PHE A 23 -2.16 4.62 -1.51
C PHE A 23 -1.10 4.90 -2.58
N ARG A 24 -1.51 5.22 -3.80
CA ARG A 24 -0.62 5.68 -4.87
C ARG A 24 0.04 7.02 -4.55
N GLU A 25 -0.66 7.94 -3.87
CA GLU A 25 -0.11 9.19 -3.34
C GLU A 25 0.86 8.94 -2.18
N PHE A 26 0.53 8.01 -1.28
CA PHE A 26 1.45 7.59 -0.21
C PHE A 26 2.76 7.03 -0.78
N ALA A 27 2.67 6.13 -1.77
CA ALA A 27 3.84 5.59 -2.46
C ALA A 27 4.64 6.70 -3.15
N ALA A 28 3.98 7.65 -3.82
CA ALA A 28 4.64 8.81 -4.42
C ALA A 28 5.36 9.69 -3.38
N SER A 29 4.71 9.94 -2.23
CA SER A 29 5.30 10.68 -1.11
C SER A 29 6.55 10.01 -0.57
N ARG A 30 6.57 8.67 -0.47
CA ARG A 30 7.75 7.89 -0.10
C ARG A 30 8.87 7.96 -1.14
N LEU A 31 8.50 7.93 -2.41
CA LEU A 31 9.41 8.05 -3.54
C LEU A 31 9.84 9.50 -3.82
N GLN A 32 9.33 10.47 -3.06
CA GLN A 32 9.58 11.91 -3.21
C GLN A 32 9.25 12.44 -4.62
N ILE A 33 8.21 11.88 -5.26
CA ILE A 33 7.72 12.33 -6.57
C ILE A 33 6.36 13.03 -6.43
N PRO A 34 6.06 14.01 -7.30
CA PRO A 34 4.79 14.72 -7.26
C PRO A 34 3.64 13.85 -7.79
N GLY A 35 2.44 14.02 -7.20
CA GLY A 35 1.21 13.37 -7.65
C GLY A 35 1.06 11.91 -7.19
N ALA A 36 0.07 11.20 -7.73
CA ALA A 36 -0.11 9.78 -7.46
C ALA A 36 0.66 8.92 -8.47
N VAL A 37 1.29 7.84 -8.02
CA VAL A 37 1.90 6.88 -8.95
C VAL A 37 0.84 6.08 -9.73
N SER A 38 1.25 5.43 -10.82
CA SER A 38 0.41 4.44 -11.50
C SER A 38 0.21 3.19 -10.63
N SER A 39 -0.89 2.47 -10.80
CA SER A 39 -1.18 1.24 -10.04
C SER A 39 -0.09 0.17 -10.19
N ALA A 40 0.55 0.10 -11.35
CA ALA A 40 1.70 -0.77 -11.60
C ALA A 40 2.93 -0.37 -10.75
N ALA A 41 3.23 0.93 -10.68
CA ALA A 41 4.32 1.47 -9.88
C ALA A 41 4.07 1.32 -8.36
N ALA A 42 2.81 1.42 -7.92
CA ALA A 42 2.46 1.07 -6.55
C ALA A 42 2.69 -0.42 -6.25
N GLY A 43 2.41 -1.31 -7.21
CA GLY A 43 2.74 -2.73 -7.08
C GLY A 43 4.24 -3.01 -6.98
N GLU A 44 5.05 -2.32 -7.80
CA GLU A 44 6.52 -2.35 -7.72
C GLU A 44 7.04 -1.81 -6.39
N PHE A 45 6.45 -0.73 -5.87
CA PHE A 45 6.78 -0.19 -4.56
C PHE A 45 6.54 -1.22 -3.45
N VAL A 46 5.37 -1.87 -3.43
CA VAL A 46 5.07 -2.91 -2.43
C VAL A 46 6.06 -4.07 -2.49
N ARG A 47 6.42 -4.52 -3.70
CA ARG A 47 7.43 -5.56 -3.90
C ARG A 47 8.77 -5.21 -3.28
N ARG A 48 9.23 -3.97 -3.51
CA ARG A 48 10.50 -3.47 -2.96
C ARG A 48 10.46 -3.35 -1.44
N GLU A 49 9.41 -2.76 -0.88
CA GLU A 49 9.29 -2.56 0.57
C GLU A 49 9.09 -3.89 1.32
N CYS A 50 8.43 -4.87 0.71
CA CYS A 50 8.19 -6.18 1.32
C CYS A 50 9.28 -7.22 0.99
N ASP A 51 10.27 -6.85 0.18
CA ASP A 51 11.33 -7.73 -0.31
C ASP A 51 10.78 -9.00 -1.01
N VAL A 52 9.88 -8.80 -1.98
CA VAL A 52 9.26 -9.89 -2.75
C VAL A 52 9.24 -9.61 -4.25
N THR A 53 9.28 -10.67 -5.05
CA THR A 53 9.19 -10.56 -6.52
C THR A 53 7.75 -10.48 -7.00
N SER A 54 6.82 -11.10 -6.28
CA SER A 54 5.39 -11.11 -6.60
C SER A 54 4.54 -10.79 -5.37
N ARG A 55 3.32 -10.26 -5.60
CA ARG A 55 2.38 -10.02 -4.49
C ARG A 55 1.92 -11.30 -3.82
N ALA A 56 1.90 -12.42 -4.55
CA ALA A 56 1.55 -13.73 -4.00
C ALA A 56 2.53 -14.19 -2.91
N ASP A 57 3.81 -13.77 -3.00
CA ASP A 57 4.83 -14.09 -2.00
C ASP A 57 4.49 -13.53 -0.61
N LEU A 58 3.67 -12.48 -0.52
CA LEU A 58 3.17 -11.92 0.75
C LEU A 58 2.33 -12.94 1.54
N ASP A 59 1.72 -13.92 0.88
CA ASP A 59 0.95 -14.99 1.53
C ASP A 59 1.83 -16.18 1.93
N HIS A 60 2.99 -16.33 1.31
CA HIS A 60 3.85 -17.50 1.48
C HIS A 60 4.99 -17.27 2.47
N TYR A 61 5.48 -16.03 2.59
CA TYR A 61 6.59 -15.69 3.48
C TYR A 61 6.13 -14.83 4.65
N GLY A 62 6.24 -15.36 5.87
CA GLY A 62 5.86 -14.63 7.09
C GLY A 62 6.63 -13.33 7.28
N ASP A 63 7.89 -13.27 6.84
CA ASP A 63 8.71 -12.05 6.88
C ASP A 63 8.17 -10.96 5.92
N ALA A 64 7.76 -11.35 4.71
CA ALA A 64 7.12 -10.46 3.76
C ALA A 64 5.75 -9.97 4.25
N ALA A 65 4.97 -10.85 4.90
CA ALA A 65 3.71 -10.47 5.54
C ALA A 65 3.94 -9.47 6.69
N ALA A 66 4.97 -9.65 7.51
CA ALA A 66 5.32 -8.71 8.58
C ALA A 66 5.70 -7.32 8.03
N ARG A 67 6.51 -7.27 6.95
CA ARG A 67 6.82 -6.02 6.24
C ARG A 67 5.58 -5.35 5.67
N TRP A 68 4.68 -6.14 5.07
CA TRP A 68 3.40 -5.63 4.57
C TRP A 68 2.54 -5.00 5.68
N GLN A 69 2.43 -5.67 6.84
CA GLN A 69 1.68 -5.12 7.98
C GLN A 69 2.31 -3.83 8.52
N THR A 70 3.64 -3.74 8.53
CA THR A 70 4.36 -2.52 8.87
C THR A 70 4.02 -1.40 7.89
N LEU A 71 4.12 -1.68 6.57
CA LEU A 71 3.80 -0.72 5.52
C LEU A 71 2.34 -0.23 5.60
N ARG A 72 1.39 -1.13 5.92
CA ARG A 72 -0.01 -0.77 6.17
C ARG A 72 -0.17 0.16 7.36
N THR A 73 0.55 -0.10 8.45
CA THR A 73 0.53 0.76 9.65
C THR A 73 1.07 2.15 9.33
N GLU A 74 2.16 2.23 8.55
CA GLU A 74 2.71 3.50 8.10
C GLU A 74 1.78 4.26 7.16
N TYR A 75 1.10 3.55 6.25
CA TYR A 75 0.08 4.13 5.40
C TYR A 75 -1.10 4.68 6.22
N ASP A 76 -1.56 3.95 7.24
CA ASP A 76 -2.63 4.41 8.11
C ASP A 76 -2.22 5.66 8.92
N ALA A 77 -1.01 5.64 9.49
CA ALA A 77 -0.44 6.80 10.17
C ALA A 77 -0.31 8.01 9.22
N TRP A 78 0.11 7.79 7.97
CA TRP A 78 0.17 8.84 6.95
C TRP A 78 -1.23 9.38 6.61
N ARG A 79 -2.25 8.52 6.48
CA ARG A 79 -3.64 8.96 6.28
C ARG A 79 -4.17 9.80 7.44
N GLY A 80 -3.79 9.47 8.68
CA GLY A 80 -4.12 10.27 9.85
C GLY A 80 -3.38 11.60 9.92
N ARG A 81 -2.21 11.71 9.27
CA ARG A 81 -1.43 12.95 9.13
C ARG A 81 -1.91 13.87 8.03
N ILE A 82 -2.66 13.37 7.05
CA ILE A 82 -3.29 14.21 6.03
C ILE A 82 -4.61 14.70 6.62
N PRO A 83 -4.70 15.95 7.15
CA PRO A 83 -6.01 16.57 7.33
C PRO A 83 -6.70 16.53 5.96
N ALA A 84 -8.02 16.30 5.92
CA ALA A 84 -8.78 16.26 4.68
C ALA A 84 -8.46 17.50 3.82
N GLN A 85 -7.48 17.39 2.93
CA GLN A 85 -7.16 18.38 1.90
C GLN A 85 -8.24 18.20 0.83
N GLN A 86 -9.47 18.52 1.19
CA GLN A 86 -10.54 18.85 0.28
C GLN A 86 -10.40 20.33 -0.03
N GLY A 87 -10.11 20.66 -1.27
CA GLY A 87 -10.20 22.03 -1.76
C GLY A 87 -9.21 22.35 -2.86
N ARG A 88 -9.61 22.11 -4.11
CA ARG A 88 -9.56 23.16 -5.13
C ARG A 88 -10.66 22.97 -6.16
#